data_AF-A0A0P9HSL0-F1
#
_entry.id   AF-A0A0P9HSL0-F1
#
_cell.length_a   1.000
_cell.length_b   1.000
_cell.length_c   1.000
_cell.angle_alpha   90.00
_cell.angle_beta   90.00
_cell.angle_gamma   90.00
#
_symmetry.space_group_name_H-M   'P 1'
#
loop_
_entity.id
_entity.type
_entity.pdbx_description
1 polymer ?
#
loop_
_entity_poly.entity_id
_entity_poly.type
_entity_poly.pdbx_seq_one_letter_code
_entity_poly.pdbx_strand_id
1 'polypeptide(L)'
;MKPSFAHRLPFRPRFSRKFWAVATAFAGSLGFLLFQGGKLALMLFVMMTILSVYLLLGQWSGIKRTQGARTLSSGDYGSLLPAGSSLGVTIQLQIPGIWPIPYLFIKDRLHHKSGRELTFEATVVPDWRRRAEWEYRTPAMRRGRYTFGQTECVTEDVFGLFEHKGGLELPQSIAVLPQTVPIREWQQYNQMMKGTSHHSSTTRAVRETTQINGVREYIYGDRLSRIHWNATAKTGTWKSKEFERESLPKTYLILDRAGQAYGDPEQFELAVSVAASLFQYGSERGLALGLVSTGADDVYFEPKTGQALYQAAQQHFIDVEADSAHDIRHVLKTKVHLLVPGSFVTLISPMSGEPMLQVLAWLKQQQLNPCHLWIGAARGKEVWVKDLHARGIPCYAVRQLSELPGLLGGRKG
;
A
#
# COMPACT_ATOMS: atom_id res chain seq x y z
N MET A 1 19.98 41.22 -2.33
CA MET A 1 19.07 41.83 -3.32
C MET A 1 17.66 41.29 -3.06
N LYS A 2 16.67 42.18 -2.97
CA LYS A 2 15.40 42.08 -2.22
C LYS A 2 14.48 40.88 -2.57
N PRO A 3 13.73 40.32 -1.60
CA PRO A 3 12.59 39.44 -1.86
C PRO A 3 11.38 40.25 -2.31
N SER A 4 10.74 39.84 -3.42
CA SER A 4 9.52 40.46 -3.95
C SER A 4 8.31 40.08 -3.10
N PHE A 5 7.81 41.07 -2.37
CA PHE A 5 6.58 41.04 -1.58
C PHE A 5 5.40 41.24 -2.53
N ALA A 6 4.81 40.14 -3.05
CA ALA A 6 3.59 40.22 -3.84
C ALA A 6 2.36 40.17 -2.91
N HIS A 7 1.62 41.28 -2.93
CA HIS A 7 0.45 41.58 -2.12
C HIS A 7 -0.60 40.45 -2.06
N ARG A 8 -1.01 40.11 -0.83
CA ARG A 8 -2.32 39.52 -0.54
C ARG A 8 -3.40 40.51 -0.98
N LEU A 9 -4.03 40.27 -2.12
CA LEU A 9 -5.26 40.97 -2.50
C LEU A 9 -6.36 40.61 -1.48
N PRO A 10 -7.08 41.59 -0.92
CA PRO A 10 -8.23 41.28 -0.07
C PRO A 10 -9.31 40.64 -0.94
N PHE A 11 -9.75 39.45 -0.56
CA PHE A 11 -10.95 38.80 -1.10
C PHE A 11 -12.13 39.78 -0.95
N ARG A 12 -12.49 40.50 -2.02
CA ARG A 12 -13.77 41.21 -2.06
C ARG A 12 -14.86 40.14 -2.10
N PRO A 13 -15.83 40.11 -1.16
CA PRO A 13 -16.94 39.17 -1.23
C PRO A 13 -17.73 39.48 -2.50
N ARG A 14 -17.57 38.63 -3.52
CA ARG A 14 -18.26 38.78 -4.79
C ARG A 14 -19.69 38.31 -4.57
N PHE A 15 -20.58 39.25 -4.23
CA PHE A 15 -22.01 38.96 -4.05
C PHE A 15 -22.57 38.30 -5.32
N SER A 16 -23.29 37.20 -5.15
CA SER A 16 -23.86 36.41 -6.25
C SER A 16 -24.84 37.25 -7.09
N ARG A 17 -24.99 36.95 -8.39
CA ARG A 17 -26.05 37.56 -9.24
C ARG A 17 -27.44 37.43 -8.61
N LYS A 18 -27.67 36.33 -7.89
CA LYS A 18 -28.91 36.07 -7.14
C LYS A 18 -29.13 37.07 -5.99
N PHE A 19 -28.07 37.51 -5.31
CA PHE A 19 -28.16 38.54 -4.26
C PHE A 19 -28.63 39.89 -4.83
N TRP A 20 -28.07 40.31 -5.97
CA TRP A 20 -28.49 41.55 -6.63
C TRP A 20 -29.91 41.47 -7.19
N ALA A 21 -30.35 40.30 -7.66
CA ALA A 21 -31.75 40.09 -8.07
C ALA A 21 -32.72 40.26 -6.89
N VAL A 22 -32.40 39.70 -5.72
CA VAL A 22 -33.20 39.89 -4.49
C VAL A 22 -33.20 41.36 -4.04
N ALA A 23 -32.04 42.02 -4.06
CA ALA A 23 -31.91 43.42 -3.66
C ALA A 23 -32.69 44.37 -4.59
N THR A 24 -32.66 44.13 -5.90
CA THR A 24 -33.43 44.92 -6.88
C THR A 24 -34.93 44.65 -6.78
N ALA A 25 -35.36 43.41 -6.56
CA ALA A 25 -36.75 43.07 -6.28
C ALA A 25 -37.26 43.75 -4.99
N PHE A 26 -36.45 43.76 -3.93
CA PHE A 26 -36.77 44.45 -2.69
C PHE A 26 -36.90 45.97 -2.90
N ALA A 27 -35.93 46.61 -3.56
CA ALA A 27 -35.98 48.04 -3.88
C ALA A 27 -37.17 48.40 -4.78
N GLY A 28 -37.49 47.55 -5.76
CA GLY A 28 -38.67 47.70 -6.60
C GLY A 28 -39.97 47.62 -5.80
N SER A 29 -40.07 46.69 -4.85
CA SER A 29 -41.24 46.58 -3.97
C SER A 29 -41.41 47.78 -3.04
N LEU A 30 -40.30 48.36 -2.56
CA LEU A 30 -40.30 49.58 -1.75
C LEU A 30 -40.74 50.79 -2.59
N GLY A 31 -40.20 50.93 -3.81
CA GLY A 31 -40.62 51.98 -4.74
C GLY A 31 -42.11 51.89 -5.05
N PHE A 32 -42.61 50.70 -5.36
CA PHE A 32 -44.03 50.45 -5.61
C PHE A 32 -44.93 50.88 -4.43
N LEU A 33 -44.49 50.58 -3.20
CA LEU A 33 -45.17 51.03 -1.98
C LEU A 33 -45.19 52.56 -1.85
N LEU A 34 -44.06 53.23 -2.12
CA LEU A 34 -43.92 54.69 -1.99
C LEU A 34 -44.70 55.47 -3.05
N PHE A 35 -44.80 54.96 -4.29
CA PHE A 35 -45.45 55.67 -5.40
C PHE A 35 -46.96 55.36 -5.52
N GLN A 36 -47.36 54.09 -5.46
CA GLN A 36 -48.77 53.70 -5.63
C GLN A 36 -49.54 53.68 -4.31
N GLY A 37 -48.89 53.24 -3.23
CA GLY A 37 -49.55 53.01 -1.94
C GLY A 37 -50.64 51.91 -1.99
N GLY A 38 -51.43 51.81 -0.91
CA GLY A 38 -52.57 50.89 -0.82
C GLY A 38 -52.24 49.48 -0.31
N LYS A 39 -53.29 48.67 -0.15
CA LYS A 39 -53.21 47.35 0.53
C LYS A 39 -52.35 46.33 -0.22
N LEU A 40 -52.42 46.31 -1.56
CA LEU A 40 -51.65 45.38 -2.39
C LEU A 40 -50.15 45.68 -2.33
N ALA A 41 -49.76 46.96 -2.47
CA ALA A 41 -48.37 47.38 -2.40
C ALA A 41 -47.76 47.08 -1.03
N LEU A 42 -48.54 47.30 0.05
CA LEU A 42 -48.13 46.96 1.40
C LEU A 42 -47.91 45.45 1.58
N MET A 43 -48.83 44.61 1.07
CA MET A 43 -48.70 43.15 1.17
C MET A 43 -47.46 42.62 0.44
N LEU A 44 -47.21 43.12 -0.78
CA LEU A 44 -46.02 42.74 -1.56
C LEU A 44 -44.72 43.15 -0.86
N PHE A 45 -44.66 44.38 -0.34
CA PHE A 45 -43.49 44.87 0.38
C PHE A 45 -43.23 44.06 1.65
N VAL A 46 -44.27 43.75 2.44
CA VAL A 46 -44.15 42.92 3.65
C VAL A 46 -43.65 41.51 3.28
N MET A 47 -44.20 40.88 2.24
CA MET A 47 -43.75 39.56 1.79
C MET A 47 -42.28 39.55 1.35
N MET A 48 -41.87 40.57 0.58
CA MET A 48 -40.47 40.74 0.17
C MET A 48 -39.54 41.04 1.34
N THR A 49 -40.02 41.76 2.35
CA THR A 49 -39.26 42.02 3.57
C THR A 49 -39.06 40.73 4.38
N ILE A 50 -40.11 39.94 4.56
CA ILE A 50 -40.03 38.64 5.25
C ILE A 50 -39.05 37.71 4.51
N LEU A 51 -39.16 37.61 3.18
CA LEU A 51 -38.26 36.81 2.37
C LEU A 51 -36.80 37.31 2.47
N SER A 52 -36.58 38.63 2.40
CA SER A 52 -35.23 39.21 2.52
C SER A 52 -34.62 38.98 3.90
N VAL A 53 -35.41 39.14 4.97
CA VAL A 53 -34.98 38.82 6.34
C VAL A 53 -34.66 37.34 6.48
N TYR A 54 -35.48 36.45 5.92
CA TYR A 54 -35.18 35.02 5.84
C TYR A 54 -33.83 34.79 5.16
N LEU A 55 -33.63 35.25 3.93
CA LEU A 55 -32.39 35.01 3.19
C LEU A 55 -31.14 35.58 3.89
N LEU A 56 -31.26 36.73 4.57
CA LEU A 56 -30.19 37.31 5.37
C LEU A 56 -29.84 36.46 6.59
N LEU A 57 -30.85 35.98 7.32
CA LEU A 57 -30.66 35.08 8.46
C LEU A 57 -30.05 33.72 8.03
N GLY A 58 -30.22 33.31 6.77
CA GLY A 58 -29.55 32.16 6.18
C GLY A 58 -28.01 32.24 6.25
N GLN A 59 -27.41 33.43 6.29
CA GLN A 59 -25.96 33.57 6.52
C GLN A 59 -25.50 33.02 7.88
N TRP A 60 -26.43 32.87 8.83
CA TRP A 60 -26.24 32.22 10.12
C TRP A 60 -26.75 30.77 10.14
N SER A 61 -26.83 30.11 8.97
CA SER A 61 -27.21 28.70 8.87
C SER A 61 -26.36 27.77 9.75
N GLY A 62 -25.12 28.20 10.03
CA GLY A 62 -24.18 27.50 10.90
C GLY A 62 -23.40 26.40 10.20
N ILE A 63 -23.62 26.18 8.90
CA ILE A 63 -22.94 25.16 8.11
C ILE A 63 -21.41 25.31 8.13
N LYS A 64 -20.91 26.55 8.18
CA LYS A 64 -19.47 26.86 8.24
C LYS A 64 -18.83 26.48 9.58
N ARG A 65 -19.64 26.28 10.63
CA ARG A 65 -19.23 25.91 11.98
C ARG A 65 -19.65 24.49 12.33
N THR A 66 -20.00 23.67 11.32
CA THR A 66 -20.37 22.27 11.54
C THR A 66 -19.20 21.55 12.19
N GLN A 67 -19.52 20.81 13.24
CA GLN A 67 -18.57 19.94 13.93
C GLN A 67 -18.94 18.50 13.65
N GLY A 68 -17.97 17.60 13.69
CA GLY A 68 -18.23 16.20 13.44
C GLY A 68 -17.06 15.32 13.77
N ALA A 69 -17.30 14.02 13.70
CA ALA A 69 -16.29 12.98 13.86
C ALA A 69 -16.47 11.93 12.77
N ARG A 70 -15.34 11.36 12.32
CA ARG A 70 -15.32 10.18 11.46
C ARG A 70 -14.93 8.97 12.30
N THR A 71 -15.73 7.92 12.21
CA THR A 71 -15.41 6.61 12.77
C THR A 71 -15.22 5.61 11.65
N LEU A 72 -14.19 4.78 11.78
CA LEU A 72 -13.83 3.77 10.79
C LEU A 72 -14.19 2.40 11.34
N SER A 73 -15.04 1.68 10.61
CA SER A 73 -15.41 0.31 10.91
C SER A 73 -14.63 -0.61 9.98
N SER A 74 -13.44 -0.99 10.42
CA SER A 74 -12.50 -1.87 9.71
C SER A 74 -12.51 -3.29 10.26
N GLY A 75 -13.67 -3.80 10.71
CA GLY A 75 -13.77 -5.14 11.31
C GLY A 75 -12.69 -5.40 12.37
N ASP A 76 -12.09 -6.59 12.34
CA ASP A 76 -11.05 -7.02 13.28
C ASP A 76 -9.66 -6.38 13.02
N TYR A 77 -9.50 -5.59 11.97
CA TYR A 77 -8.17 -5.23 11.44
C TYR A 77 -7.65 -3.85 11.88
N GLY A 78 -8.44 -3.04 12.58
CA GLY A 78 -8.00 -1.74 13.10
C GLY A 78 -7.57 -0.78 11.97
N SER A 79 -6.40 -0.14 12.06
CA SER A 79 -5.92 0.80 11.03
C SER A 79 -5.28 0.14 9.80
N LEU A 80 -5.05 -1.17 9.87
CA LEU A 80 -4.50 -1.98 8.77
C LEU A 80 -5.66 -2.70 8.10
N LEU A 81 -5.72 -2.68 6.78
CA LEU A 81 -6.81 -3.33 6.06
C LEU A 81 -6.23 -4.21 4.94
N PRO A 82 -6.61 -5.48 4.78
CA PRO A 82 -6.13 -6.26 3.64
C PRO A 82 -6.74 -5.73 2.33
N ALA A 83 -5.95 -5.69 1.26
CA ALA A 83 -6.44 -5.33 -0.07
C ALA A 83 -7.61 -6.23 -0.49
N GLY A 84 -8.52 -5.70 -1.29
CA GLY A 84 -9.76 -6.35 -1.70
C GLY A 84 -10.90 -6.25 -0.68
N SER A 85 -10.65 -5.83 0.55
CA SER A 85 -11.71 -5.59 1.53
C SER A 85 -12.29 -4.16 1.41
N SER A 86 -13.53 -4.00 1.89
CA SER A 86 -14.23 -2.72 1.96
C SER A 86 -14.12 -2.12 3.36
N LEU A 87 -13.99 -0.82 3.45
CA LEU A 87 -13.99 -0.07 4.70
C LEU A 87 -15.38 0.54 4.95
N GLY A 88 -15.95 0.32 6.13
CA GLY A 88 -17.11 1.06 6.60
C GLY A 88 -16.70 2.40 7.19
N VAL A 89 -17.37 3.47 6.79
CA VAL A 89 -17.11 4.83 7.28
C VAL A 89 -18.42 5.42 7.76
N THR A 90 -18.42 5.88 9.01
CA THR A 90 -19.55 6.59 9.60
C THR A 90 -19.13 8.00 9.96
N ILE A 91 -19.82 8.98 9.37
CA ILE A 91 -19.63 10.41 9.63
C ILE A 91 -20.80 10.89 10.47
N GLN A 92 -20.48 11.42 11.65
CA GLN A 92 -21.44 12.05 12.54
C GLN A 92 -21.22 13.56 12.52
N LEU A 93 -22.28 14.32 12.26
CA LEU A 93 -22.24 15.77 12.11
C LEU A 93 -23.21 16.42 13.08
N GLN A 94 -22.80 17.57 13.62
CA GLN A 94 -23.61 18.46 14.44
C GLN A 94 -23.55 19.87 13.86
N ILE A 95 -24.70 20.40 13.45
CA ILE A 95 -24.79 21.72 12.83
C ILE A 95 -25.29 22.73 13.87
N PRO A 96 -24.47 23.70 14.30
CA PRO A 96 -24.89 24.70 15.29
C PRO A 96 -25.83 25.75 14.67
N GLY A 97 -26.75 26.32 15.45
CA GLY A 97 -27.68 27.37 15.00
C GLY A 97 -29.15 26.95 14.98
N ILE A 98 -30.00 27.86 14.49
CA ILE A 98 -31.48 27.77 14.59
C ILE A 98 -32.14 27.74 13.19
N TRP A 99 -31.34 27.91 12.13
CA TRP A 99 -31.83 27.94 10.76
C TRP A 99 -32.38 26.58 10.31
N PRO A 100 -33.55 26.50 9.64
CA PRO A 100 -34.05 25.24 9.11
C PRO A 100 -33.13 24.72 8.00
N ILE A 101 -32.71 23.47 8.10
CA ILE A 101 -31.87 22.78 7.12
C ILE A 101 -32.69 21.60 6.59
N PRO A 102 -33.35 21.73 5.42
CA PRO A 102 -34.24 20.69 4.90
C PRO A 102 -33.47 19.42 4.53
N TYR A 103 -32.25 19.58 4.03
CA TYR A 103 -31.33 18.50 3.71
C TYR A 103 -29.89 19.00 3.75
N LEU A 104 -28.98 18.05 3.86
CA LEU A 104 -27.55 18.23 3.86
C LEU A 104 -26.93 17.31 2.80
N PHE A 105 -26.28 17.90 1.80
CA PHE A 105 -25.39 17.20 0.91
C PHE A 105 -24.02 17.07 1.56
N ILE A 106 -23.55 15.85 1.74
CA ILE A 106 -22.24 15.54 2.29
C ILE A 106 -21.41 14.94 1.16
N LYS A 107 -20.19 15.44 0.99
CA LYS A 107 -19.20 14.91 0.05
C LYS A 107 -17.93 14.61 0.80
N ASP A 108 -17.55 13.33 0.86
CA ASP A 108 -16.30 12.88 1.45
C ASP A 108 -15.35 12.37 0.37
N ARG A 109 -14.06 12.66 0.52
CA ARG A 109 -13.02 12.33 -0.46
C ARG A 109 -11.94 11.51 0.21
N LEU A 110 -11.53 10.44 -0.47
CA LEU A 110 -10.45 9.56 -0.04
C LEU A 110 -9.38 9.55 -1.13
N HIS A 111 -8.21 10.08 -0.80
CA HIS A 111 -7.08 10.20 -1.72
C HIS A 111 -6.12 9.03 -1.52
N HIS A 112 -5.80 8.33 -2.59
CA HIS A 112 -4.74 7.33 -2.64
C HIS A 112 -3.40 8.01 -2.95
N LYS A 113 -2.31 7.53 -2.35
CA LYS A 113 -0.96 8.06 -2.58
C LYS A 113 -0.53 8.04 -4.05
N SER A 114 -1.04 7.11 -4.87
CA SER A 114 -0.75 7.09 -6.32
C SER A 114 -1.47 8.19 -7.13
N GLY A 115 -2.31 9.01 -6.48
CA GLY A 115 -3.07 10.09 -7.12
C GLY A 115 -4.51 9.72 -7.48
N ARG A 116 -4.95 8.48 -7.23
CA ARG A 116 -6.36 8.09 -7.42
C ARG A 116 -7.24 8.70 -6.32
N GLU A 117 -8.39 9.21 -6.68
CA GLU A 117 -9.37 9.77 -5.75
C GLU A 117 -10.66 8.96 -5.78
N LEU A 118 -11.21 8.67 -4.60
CA LEU A 118 -12.54 8.10 -4.43
C LEU A 118 -13.42 9.16 -3.76
N THR A 119 -14.57 9.45 -4.38
CA THR A 119 -15.54 10.42 -3.88
C THR A 119 -16.81 9.69 -3.48
N PHE A 120 -17.35 10.06 -2.32
CA PHE A 120 -18.59 9.54 -1.77
C PHE A 120 -19.53 10.71 -1.50
N GLU A 121 -20.76 10.62 -1.98
CA GLU A 121 -21.74 11.70 -1.88
C GLU A 121 -23.06 11.14 -1.35
N ALA A 122 -23.70 11.87 -0.44
CA ALA A 122 -25.00 11.52 0.08
C ALA A 122 -25.82 12.74 0.46
N THR A 123 -27.14 12.58 0.45
CA THR A 123 -28.09 13.56 0.96
C THR A 123 -28.69 13.02 2.24
N VAL A 124 -28.57 13.76 3.33
CA VAL A 124 -29.08 13.37 4.65
C VAL A 124 -29.98 14.46 5.19
N VAL A 125 -31.06 14.08 5.86
CA VAL A 125 -31.95 15.01 6.56
C VAL A 125 -31.51 15.05 8.04
N PRO A 126 -31.11 16.22 8.57
CA PRO A 126 -30.75 16.33 9.98
C PRO A 126 -31.95 16.07 10.90
N ASP A 127 -31.69 15.51 12.09
CA ASP A 127 -32.70 15.36 13.14
C ASP A 127 -33.14 16.74 13.71
N TRP A 128 -34.15 16.75 14.57
CA TRP A 128 -34.61 17.99 15.23
C TRP A 128 -33.52 18.70 16.04
N ARG A 129 -32.49 17.96 16.50
CA ARG A 129 -31.32 18.48 17.20
C ARG A 129 -30.19 18.89 16.24
N ARG A 130 -30.46 18.90 14.93
CA ARG A 130 -29.53 19.26 13.85
C ARG A 130 -28.27 18.37 13.82
N ARG A 131 -28.46 17.09 14.12
CA ARG A 131 -27.49 16.00 13.96
C ARG A 131 -27.79 15.23 12.69
N ALA A 132 -26.76 14.88 11.96
CA ALA A 132 -26.84 14.00 10.82
C ALA A 132 -25.83 12.87 10.99
N GLU A 133 -26.24 11.67 10.63
CA GLU A 133 -25.38 10.51 10.58
C GLU A 133 -25.43 9.92 9.19
N TRP A 134 -24.26 9.63 8.64
CA TRP A 134 -24.13 9.03 7.32
C TRP A 134 -23.12 7.90 7.38
N GLU A 135 -23.55 6.71 6.97
CA GLU A 135 -22.70 5.55 6.80
C GLU A 135 -22.55 5.23 5.31
N TYR A 136 -21.33 4.94 4.88
CA TYR A 136 -21.06 4.39 3.56
C TYR A 136 -19.95 3.34 3.62
N ARG A 137 -19.86 2.53 2.57
CA ARG A 137 -18.79 1.54 2.39
C ARG A 137 -17.96 1.87 1.17
N THR A 138 -16.63 1.75 1.30
CA THR A 138 -15.73 1.87 0.16
C THR A 138 -15.87 0.66 -0.76
N PRO A 139 -15.57 0.79 -2.07
CA PRO A 139 -15.35 -0.38 -2.90
C PRO A 139 -14.13 -1.18 -2.39
N ALA A 140 -13.94 -2.39 -2.94
CA ALA A 140 -12.75 -3.20 -2.67
C ALA A 140 -11.47 -2.37 -2.87
N MET A 141 -10.74 -2.11 -1.78
CA MET A 141 -9.61 -1.18 -1.81
C MET A 141 -8.36 -1.88 -2.33
N ARG A 142 -7.61 -1.20 -3.21
CA ARG A 142 -6.26 -1.64 -3.60
C ARG A 142 -5.26 -1.35 -2.48
N ARG A 143 -4.14 -2.08 -2.45
CA ARG A 143 -3.09 -1.83 -1.46
C ARG A 143 -2.61 -0.38 -1.57
N GLY A 144 -2.13 0.17 -0.46
CA GLY A 144 -1.56 1.51 -0.42
C GLY A 144 -2.06 2.38 0.71
N ARG A 145 -1.57 3.61 0.76
CA ARG A 145 -1.96 4.58 1.77
C ARG A 145 -3.06 5.47 1.26
N TYR A 146 -4.09 5.61 2.08
CA TYR A 146 -5.22 6.47 1.82
C TYR A 146 -5.31 7.54 2.90
N THR A 147 -5.58 8.77 2.48
CA THR A 147 -5.83 9.90 3.38
C THR A 147 -7.18 10.50 3.04
N PHE A 148 -7.97 10.77 4.06
CA PHE A 148 -9.22 11.49 3.85
C PHE A 148 -8.94 12.97 3.62
N GLY A 149 -9.60 13.52 2.61
CA GLY A 149 -9.62 14.96 2.34
C GLY A 149 -10.59 15.70 3.26
N GLN A 150 -10.81 16.97 2.94
CA GLN A 150 -11.84 17.78 3.58
C GLN A 150 -13.23 17.24 3.23
N THR A 151 -14.04 16.97 4.24
CA THR A 151 -15.45 16.60 4.05
C THR A 151 -16.24 17.88 3.81
N GLU A 152 -16.88 17.98 2.66
CA GLU A 152 -17.69 19.13 2.27
C GLU A 152 -19.15 18.90 2.66
N CYS A 153 -19.77 19.94 3.22
CA CYS A 153 -21.16 19.97 3.64
C CYS A 153 -21.85 21.12 2.93
N VAL A 154 -22.88 20.83 2.15
CA VAL A 154 -23.64 21.81 1.38
C VAL A 154 -25.11 21.69 1.73
N THR A 155 -25.74 22.81 2.00
CA THR A 155 -27.20 22.88 2.16
C THR A 155 -27.72 24.07 1.36
N GLU A 156 -28.97 23.99 0.96
CA GLU A 156 -29.67 25.04 0.23
C GLU A 156 -30.86 25.51 1.06
N ASP A 157 -31.28 26.75 0.83
CA ASP A 157 -32.54 27.23 1.41
C ASP A 157 -33.76 26.53 0.80
N VAL A 158 -34.92 26.67 1.44
CA VAL A 158 -36.17 26.00 1.04
C VAL A 158 -36.62 26.38 -0.38
N PHE A 159 -36.19 27.53 -0.89
CA PHE A 159 -36.48 28.02 -2.24
C PHE A 159 -35.34 27.75 -3.24
N GLY A 160 -34.22 27.12 -2.82
CA GLY A 160 -33.07 26.83 -3.67
C GLY A 160 -32.32 28.08 -4.18
N LEU A 161 -32.48 29.22 -3.52
CA LEU A 161 -31.90 30.48 -3.99
C LEU A 161 -30.40 30.57 -3.65
N PHE A 162 -29.98 30.13 -2.48
CA PHE A 162 -28.62 30.24 -1.97
C PHE A 162 -28.10 28.90 -1.46
N GLU A 163 -26.86 28.60 -1.86
CA GLU A 163 -26.07 27.50 -1.33
C GLU A 163 -25.25 27.98 -0.15
N HIS A 164 -25.31 27.23 0.95
CA HIS A 164 -24.47 27.41 2.12
C HIS A 164 -23.48 26.25 2.19
N LYS A 165 -22.19 26.56 2.03
CA LYS A 165 -21.09 25.58 2.05
C LYS A 165 -20.29 25.68 3.35
N GLY A 166 -19.97 24.52 3.92
CA GLY A 166 -19.04 24.34 5.03
C GLY A 166 -18.08 23.20 4.71
N GLY A 167 -16.87 23.26 5.27
CA GLY A 167 -15.89 22.19 5.15
C GLY A 167 -15.45 21.74 6.54
N LEU A 168 -15.34 20.44 6.74
CA LEU A 168 -14.84 19.83 7.96
C LEU A 168 -13.53 19.11 7.67
N GLU A 169 -12.52 19.40 8.50
CA GLU A 169 -11.27 18.64 8.49
C GLU A 169 -11.38 17.50 9.50
N LEU A 170 -11.56 16.29 8.98
CA LEU A 170 -11.59 15.06 9.76
C LEU A 170 -10.35 14.24 9.37
N PRO A 171 -9.14 14.59 9.86
CA PRO A 171 -7.92 13.95 9.39
C PRO A 171 -7.84 12.50 9.89
N GLN A 172 -7.86 11.56 8.96
CA GLN A 172 -7.62 10.13 9.22
C GLN A 172 -6.87 9.53 8.03
N SER A 173 -6.08 8.50 8.30
CA SER A 173 -5.37 7.74 7.27
C SER A 173 -5.53 6.24 7.50
N ILE A 174 -5.53 5.50 6.40
CA ILE A 174 -5.63 4.03 6.40
C ILE A 174 -4.49 3.49 5.57
N ALA A 175 -3.91 2.39 6.03
CA ALA A 175 -2.92 1.65 5.26
C ALA A 175 -3.53 0.30 4.84
N VAL A 176 -3.61 0.09 3.54
CA VAL A 176 -4.12 -1.15 2.95
C VAL A 176 -2.94 -2.06 2.62
N LEU A 177 -2.84 -3.18 3.32
CA LEU A 177 -1.83 -4.21 3.13
C LEU A 177 -2.07 -4.97 1.82
N PRO A 178 -1.01 -5.48 1.16
CA PRO A 178 -1.19 -6.43 0.07
C PRO A 178 -1.92 -7.69 0.56
N GLN A 179 -2.67 -8.35 -0.33
CA GLN A 179 -3.24 -9.65 -0.01
C GLN A 179 -2.11 -10.68 0.14
N THR A 180 -2.24 -11.56 1.12
CA THR A 180 -1.33 -12.69 1.30
C THR A 180 -2.09 -14.01 1.34
N VAL A 181 -1.40 -15.08 0.95
CA VAL A 181 -1.91 -16.45 1.06
C VAL A 181 -0.97 -17.29 1.92
N PRO A 182 -1.51 -18.17 2.80
CA PRO A 182 -0.68 -19.02 3.63
C PRO A 182 0.03 -20.07 2.78
N ILE A 183 1.36 -20.06 2.81
CA ILE A 183 2.20 -21.04 2.12
C ILE A 183 2.58 -22.11 3.13
N ARG A 184 2.25 -23.37 2.87
CA ARG A 184 2.59 -24.47 3.78
C ARG A 184 3.99 -24.98 3.56
N GLU A 185 4.40 -25.09 2.30
CA GLU A 185 5.68 -25.64 1.91
C GLU A 185 6.22 -24.91 0.68
N TRP A 186 7.55 -24.77 0.64
CA TRP A 186 8.29 -24.31 -0.53
C TRP A 186 9.31 -25.39 -0.94
N GLN A 187 8.87 -26.33 -1.77
CA GLN A 187 9.62 -27.56 -2.04
C GLN A 187 11.02 -27.31 -2.60
N GLN A 188 11.18 -26.37 -3.52
CA GLN A 188 12.44 -26.12 -4.23
C GLN A 188 13.45 -25.44 -3.32
N TYR A 189 12.98 -24.53 -2.46
CA TYR A 189 13.79 -24.01 -1.37
C TYR A 189 14.27 -25.15 -0.46
N ASN A 190 13.37 -26.05 -0.06
CA ASN A 190 13.71 -27.21 0.78
C ASN A 190 14.69 -28.17 0.10
N GLN A 191 14.53 -28.45 -1.20
CA GLN A 191 15.42 -29.33 -1.97
C GLN A 191 16.84 -28.75 -2.11
N MET A 192 16.93 -27.43 -2.31
CA MET A 192 18.21 -26.72 -2.32
C MET A 192 18.89 -26.83 -0.95
N MET A 193 18.14 -26.60 0.14
CA MET A 193 18.67 -26.71 1.50
C MET A 193 19.11 -28.13 1.87
N LYS A 194 18.44 -29.15 1.32
CA LYS A 194 18.80 -30.56 1.50
C LYS A 194 19.97 -31.02 0.61
N GLY A 195 20.57 -30.12 -0.18
CA GLY A 195 21.73 -30.40 -1.03
C GLY A 195 21.43 -31.37 -2.18
N THR A 196 20.16 -31.59 -2.51
CA THR A 196 19.73 -32.65 -3.44
C THR A 196 19.66 -32.16 -4.90
N SER A 197 19.73 -30.85 -5.13
CA SER A 197 19.74 -30.27 -6.49
C SER A 197 21.15 -29.87 -6.91
N HIS A 198 21.72 -30.69 -7.79
CA HIS A 198 22.89 -30.46 -8.65
C HIS A 198 24.23 -30.04 -8.01
N HIS A 199 25.17 -30.96 -8.15
CA HIS A 199 26.58 -30.88 -7.80
C HIS A 199 27.25 -29.53 -8.10
N SER A 200 27.65 -28.80 -7.04
CA SER A 200 28.99 -28.18 -6.86
C SER A 200 29.01 -26.87 -6.06
N SER A 201 27.94 -26.06 -6.03
CA SER A 201 27.95 -24.77 -5.34
C SER A 201 27.39 -24.82 -3.91
N THR A 202 26.28 -25.53 -3.68
CA THR A 202 25.64 -25.65 -2.36
C THR A 202 26.42 -26.51 -1.38
N THR A 203 27.14 -27.52 -1.86
CA THR A 203 28.01 -28.36 -1.01
C THR A 203 29.17 -27.57 -0.42
N ARG A 204 29.51 -26.40 -0.98
CA ARG A 204 30.51 -25.50 -0.38
C ARG A 204 29.93 -24.56 0.66
N ALA A 205 28.62 -24.27 0.63
CA ALA A 205 27.91 -23.34 1.54
C ALA A 205 27.23 -24.05 2.75
N VAL A 206 27.32 -25.37 2.82
CA VAL A 206 26.87 -26.21 3.95
C VAL A 206 28.06 -26.92 4.60
N ARG A 207 29.30 -26.67 4.14
CA ARG A 207 30.49 -27.29 4.72
C ARG A 207 30.94 -26.39 5.86
N GLU A 208 30.99 -26.93 7.08
CA GLU A 208 31.82 -26.32 8.13
C GLU A 208 33.17 -25.95 7.50
N THR A 209 33.52 -24.67 7.55
CA THR A 209 34.75 -24.18 6.93
C THR A 209 35.92 -24.97 7.50
N THR A 210 36.96 -25.21 6.71
CA THR A 210 38.23 -25.75 7.25
C THR A 210 38.94 -24.74 8.15
N GLN A 211 38.46 -23.49 8.20
CA GLN A 211 39.00 -22.46 9.08
C GLN A 211 38.55 -22.67 10.52
N ILE A 212 39.53 -22.77 11.40
CA ILE A 212 39.33 -22.91 12.84
C ILE A 212 39.02 -21.49 13.37
N ASN A 213 37.78 -21.27 13.83
CA ASN A 213 37.35 -20.00 14.43
C ASN A 213 37.76 -19.91 15.91
N GLY A 214 37.94 -21.06 16.56
CA GLY A 214 38.33 -21.11 17.96
C GLY A 214 38.77 -22.49 18.42
N VAL A 215 39.14 -22.56 19.69
CA VAL A 215 39.48 -23.81 20.37
C VAL A 215 38.65 -23.87 21.64
N ARG A 216 37.81 -24.91 21.77
CA ARG A 216 36.99 -25.15 22.95
C ARG A 216 37.40 -26.42 23.68
N GLU A 217 36.87 -26.63 24.87
CA GLU A 217 37.06 -27.89 25.58
C GLU A 217 36.41 -29.05 24.84
N TYR A 218 37.10 -30.18 24.82
CA TYR A 218 36.58 -31.41 24.24
C TYR A 218 35.40 -31.90 25.07
N ILE A 219 34.27 -32.17 24.39
CA ILE A 219 33.10 -32.79 25.00
C ILE A 219 33.05 -34.23 24.49
N TYR A 220 32.79 -35.19 25.39
CA TYR A 220 32.61 -36.59 25.01
C TYR A 220 31.53 -36.73 23.92
N GLY A 221 31.95 -37.23 22.76
CA GLY A 221 31.11 -37.32 21.54
C GLY A 221 31.66 -36.49 20.37
N ASP A 222 32.60 -35.57 20.62
CA ASP A 222 33.33 -34.89 19.55
C ASP A 222 34.21 -35.89 18.77
N ARG A 223 34.24 -35.76 17.44
CA ARG A 223 35.05 -36.63 16.58
C ARG A 223 36.54 -36.41 16.87
N LEU A 224 37.32 -37.50 16.96
CA LEU A 224 38.78 -37.45 17.14
C LEU A 224 39.49 -36.59 16.07
N SER A 225 38.98 -36.55 14.84
CA SER A 225 39.52 -35.70 13.76
C SER A 225 39.44 -34.19 14.03
N ARG A 226 38.60 -33.79 14.98
CA ARG A 226 38.43 -32.39 15.41
C ARG A 226 39.33 -32.01 16.57
N ILE A 227 40.15 -32.91 17.11
CA ILE A 227 41.07 -32.57 18.20
C ILE A 227 42.12 -31.56 17.71
N HIS A 228 42.31 -30.49 18.48
CA HIS A 228 43.35 -29.51 18.25
C HIS A 228 44.63 -29.93 18.99
N TRP A 229 45.43 -30.82 18.35
CA TRP A 229 46.61 -31.43 18.98
C TRP A 229 47.60 -30.44 19.57
N ASN A 230 47.90 -29.33 18.88
CA ASN A 230 48.84 -28.32 19.38
C ASN A 230 48.33 -27.59 20.64
N ALA A 231 47.00 -27.41 20.76
CA ALA A 231 46.41 -26.76 21.94
C ALA A 231 46.29 -27.75 23.10
N THR A 232 45.96 -29.00 22.80
CA THR A 232 45.93 -30.11 23.76
C THR A 232 47.32 -30.36 24.35
N ALA A 233 48.37 -30.34 23.52
CA ALA A 233 49.76 -30.51 23.96
C ALA A 233 50.24 -29.38 24.88
N LYS A 234 49.80 -28.12 24.64
CA LYS A 234 50.18 -26.97 25.48
C LYS A 234 49.43 -26.87 26.80
N THR A 235 48.17 -27.31 26.83
CA THR A 235 47.29 -27.12 28.01
C THR A 235 47.12 -28.40 28.84
N GLY A 236 47.57 -29.56 28.35
CA GLY A 236 47.43 -30.85 29.02
C GLY A 236 45.98 -31.37 29.09
N THR A 237 45.03 -30.64 28.51
CA THR A 237 43.60 -30.96 28.51
C THR A 237 43.10 -31.10 27.09
N TRP A 238 42.18 -32.04 26.83
CA TRP A 238 41.66 -32.28 25.49
C TRP A 238 40.93 -31.05 24.95
N LYS A 239 41.36 -30.55 23.79
CA LYS A 239 40.76 -29.41 23.11
C LYS A 239 40.22 -29.80 21.74
N SER A 240 39.05 -29.26 21.38
CA SER A 240 38.36 -29.49 20.10
C SER A 240 38.41 -28.21 19.25
N LYS A 241 38.65 -28.38 17.95
CA LYS A 241 38.59 -27.31 16.94
C LYS A 241 37.14 -26.83 16.84
N GLU A 242 36.92 -25.55 17.07
CA GLU A 242 35.65 -24.89 16.82
C GLU A 242 35.68 -24.33 15.40
N PHE A 243 34.88 -24.92 14.52
CA PHE A 243 34.73 -24.46 13.14
C PHE A 243 33.58 -23.46 13.07
N GLU A 244 33.74 -22.43 12.25
CA GLU A 244 32.63 -21.53 11.95
C GLU A 244 31.54 -22.35 11.22
N ARG A 245 30.31 -22.32 11.75
CA ARG A 245 29.16 -22.85 11.01
C ARG A 245 28.90 -21.88 9.87
N GLU A 246 29.01 -22.34 8.62
CA GLU A 246 28.53 -21.55 7.50
C GLU A 246 27.06 -21.18 7.75
N SER A 247 26.77 -19.88 7.57
CA SER A 247 25.41 -19.37 7.65
C SER A 247 24.53 -20.14 6.67
N LEU A 248 23.34 -20.55 7.10
CA LEU A 248 22.32 -21.10 6.19
C LEU A 248 22.23 -20.22 4.93
N PRO A 249 22.08 -20.81 3.73
CA PRO A 249 22.05 -20.05 2.48
C PRO A 249 21.05 -18.90 2.58
N LYS A 250 21.54 -17.68 2.40
CA LYS A 250 20.70 -16.48 2.38
C LYS A 250 19.70 -16.61 1.24
N THR A 251 18.50 -16.07 1.45
CA THR A 251 17.48 -16.04 0.41
C THR A 251 17.15 -14.60 0.07
N TYR A 252 17.14 -14.28 -1.22
CA TYR A 252 16.83 -12.95 -1.73
C TYR A 252 15.57 -13.02 -2.58
N LEU A 253 14.60 -12.18 -2.27
CA LEU A 253 13.46 -11.91 -3.14
C LEU A 253 13.74 -10.65 -3.94
N ILE A 254 13.56 -10.73 -5.26
CA ILE A 254 13.78 -9.60 -6.16
C ILE A 254 12.45 -9.28 -6.81
N LEU A 255 11.87 -8.13 -6.45
CA LEU A 255 10.61 -7.65 -6.98
C LEU A 255 10.88 -6.75 -8.19
N ASP A 256 10.40 -7.16 -9.35
CA ASP A 256 10.45 -6.34 -10.56
C ASP A 256 9.43 -5.20 -10.47
N ARG A 257 9.92 -3.96 -10.52
CA ARG A 257 9.09 -2.74 -10.48
C ARG A 257 9.09 -2.00 -11.82
N ALA A 258 9.59 -2.60 -12.89
CA ALA A 258 9.56 -1.99 -14.22
C ALA A 258 8.13 -1.97 -14.77
N GLY A 259 7.42 -0.85 -14.65
CA GLY A 259 6.01 -0.73 -15.07
C GLY A 259 5.77 -1.15 -16.53
N GLN A 260 6.70 -0.83 -17.43
CA GLN A 260 6.64 -1.22 -18.85
C GLN A 260 6.68 -2.73 -19.11
N ALA A 261 7.12 -3.54 -18.14
CA ALA A 261 7.16 -5.00 -18.26
C ALA A 261 5.80 -5.64 -17.93
N TYR A 262 4.93 -4.93 -17.22
CA TYR A 262 3.59 -5.38 -16.85
C TYR A 262 2.58 -4.98 -17.92
N GLY A 263 1.74 -5.92 -18.36
CA GLY A 263 0.69 -5.65 -19.34
C GLY A 263 -0.56 -5.01 -18.74
N ASP A 264 -0.77 -5.20 -17.43
CA ASP A 264 -1.92 -4.71 -16.67
C ASP A 264 -1.44 -4.34 -15.25
N PRO A 265 -1.87 -3.18 -14.68
CA PRO A 265 -1.66 -2.85 -13.28
C PRO A 265 -1.95 -3.99 -12.28
N GLU A 266 -2.94 -4.86 -12.54
CA GLU A 266 -3.25 -5.99 -11.66
C GLU A 266 -2.13 -7.04 -11.57
N GLN A 267 -1.30 -7.16 -12.60
CA GLN A 267 -0.14 -8.05 -12.55
C GLN A 267 0.90 -7.55 -11.53
N PHE A 268 1.08 -6.24 -11.41
CA PHE A 268 1.96 -5.71 -10.37
C PHE A 268 1.40 -5.92 -8.96
N GLU A 269 0.07 -5.74 -8.78
CA GLU A 269 -0.60 -6.09 -7.52
C GLU A 269 -0.35 -7.56 -7.13
N LEU A 270 -0.42 -8.47 -8.11
CA LEU A 270 -0.13 -9.89 -7.91
C LEU A 270 1.34 -10.12 -7.54
N ALA A 271 2.28 -9.46 -8.22
CA ALA A 271 3.72 -9.56 -7.91
C ALA A 271 4.01 -9.14 -6.45
N VAL A 272 3.44 -8.02 -6.00
CA VAL A 272 3.59 -7.56 -4.61
C VAL A 272 2.94 -8.53 -3.63
N SER A 273 1.75 -9.06 -3.94
CA SER A 273 1.04 -10.02 -3.11
C SER A 273 1.82 -11.35 -2.96
N VAL A 274 2.46 -11.81 -4.04
CA VAL A 274 3.37 -12.97 -4.03
C VAL A 274 4.58 -12.69 -3.14
N ALA A 275 5.23 -11.53 -3.30
CA ALA A 275 6.37 -11.14 -2.48
C ALA A 275 6.01 -11.07 -0.99
N ALA A 276 4.88 -10.45 -0.65
CA ALA A 276 4.36 -10.34 0.71
C ALA A 276 4.03 -11.72 1.31
N SER A 277 3.45 -12.63 0.53
CA SER A 277 3.15 -14.01 0.96
C SER A 277 4.43 -14.79 1.27
N LEU A 278 5.48 -14.63 0.45
CA LEU A 278 6.78 -15.26 0.71
C LEU A 278 7.47 -14.68 1.95
N PHE A 279 7.40 -13.36 2.16
CA PHE A 279 7.91 -12.73 3.38
C PHE A 279 7.17 -13.21 4.64
N GLN A 280 5.85 -13.36 4.56
CA GLN A 280 5.06 -13.94 5.64
C GLN A 280 5.49 -15.37 5.93
N TYR A 281 5.60 -16.22 4.90
CA TYR A 281 6.10 -17.59 5.05
C TYR A 281 7.48 -17.64 5.69
N GLY A 282 8.42 -16.80 5.23
CA GLY A 282 9.76 -16.74 5.81
C GLY A 282 9.75 -16.29 7.26
N SER A 283 8.92 -15.30 7.64
CA SER A 283 8.79 -14.87 9.03
C SER A 283 8.24 -15.98 9.92
N GLU A 284 7.20 -16.69 9.46
CA GLU A 284 6.57 -17.80 10.21
C GLU A 284 7.50 -19.00 10.37
N ARG A 285 8.40 -19.23 9.40
CA ARG A 285 9.35 -20.35 9.38
C ARG A 285 10.75 -19.99 9.87
N GLY A 286 10.99 -18.74 10.25
CA GLY A 286 12.31 -18.27 10.69
C GLY A 286 13.39 -18.28 9.58
N LEU A 287 13.00 -18.04 8.33
CA LEU A 287 13.91 -17.98 7.19
C LEU A 287 14.54 -16.59 7.09
N ALA A 288 15.84 -16.54 6.80
CA ALA A 288 16.54 -15.29 6.49
C ALA A 288 16.22 -14.86 5.05
N LEU A 289 15.14 -14.08 4.89
CA LEU A 289 14.72 -13.49 3.63
C LEU A 289 15.19 -12.04 3.52
N GLY A 290 15.86 -11.70 2.43
CA GLY A 290 16.15 -10.33 2.03
C GLY A 290 15.26 -9.90 0.86
N LEU A 291 15.18 -8.59 0.64
CA LEU A 291 14.45 -7.99 -0.47
C LEU A 291 15.38 -7.08 -1.27
N VAL A 292 15.30 -7.19 -2.59
CA VAL A 292 15.79 -6.18 -3.52
C VAL A 292 14.58 -5.64 -4.28
N SER A 293 14.31 -4.35 -4.13
CA SER A 293 13.17 -3.70 -4.74
C SER A 293 13.57 -2.29 -5.20
N THR A 294 13.86 -2.17 -6.50
CA THR A 294 14.36 -0.92 -7.10
C THR A 294 13.30 -0.29 -7.99
N GLY A 295 12.77 0.86 -7.56
CA GLY A 295 11.83 1.69 -8.33
C GLY A 295 12.21 3.17 -8.21
N ALA A 296 11.24 4.06 -7.94
CA ALA A 296 11.55 5.44 -7.55
C ALA A 296 12.38 5.48 -6.25
N ASP A 297 11.99 4.65 -5.28
CA ASP A 297 12.78 4.34 -4.10
C ASP A 297 13.51 3.01 -4.30
N ASP A 298 14.81 3.00 -3.99
CA ASP A 298 15.66 1.82 -4.06
C ASP A 298 15.87 1.23 -2.67
N VAL A 299 15.28 0.05 -2.44
CA VAL A 299 15.28 -0.60 -1.13
C VAL A 299 16.00 -1.94 -1.19
N TYR A 300 16.97 -2.08 -0.30
CA TYR A 300 17.66 -3.33 -0.02
C TYR A 300 17.47 -3.71 1.44
N PHE A 301 16.85 -4.86 1.67
CA PHE A 301 16.80 -5.50 2.97
C PHE A 301 17.76 -6.68 3.00
N GLU A 302 18.75 -6.62 3.89
CA GLU A 302 19.67 -7.73 4.09
C GLU A 302 18.91 -8.96 4.63
N PRO A 303 19.18 -10.17 4.11
CA PRO A 303 18.60 -11.40 4.62
C PRO A 303 18.91 -11.60 6.11
N LYS A 304 17.90 -11.39 6.94
CA LYS A 304 17.94 -11.56 8.40
C LYS A 304 16.62 -12.19 8.87
N THR A 305 16.66 -12.83 10.02
CA THR A 305 15.46 -13.26 10.73
C THR A 305 15.01 -12.14 11.67
N GLY A 306 13.70 -12.03 11.90
CA GLY A 306 13.15 -11.15 12.93
C GLY A 306 11.96 -10.31 12.50
N GLN A 307 11.16 -9.93 13.49
CA GLN A 307 9.89 -9.23 13.29
C GLN A 307 10.06 -7.82 12.71
N ALA A 308 11.14 -7.12 13.09
CA ALA A 308 11.39 -5.76 12.62
C ALA A 308 11.59 -5.71 11.10
N LEU A 309 12.31 -6.69 10.52
CA LEU A 309 12.49 -6.78 9.08
C LEU A 309 11.17 -7.08 8.37
N TYR A 310 10.37 -8.00 8.92
CA TYR A 310 9.05 -8.31 8.37
C TYR A 310 8.13 -7.08 8.37
N GLN A 311 8.08 -6.32 9.46
CA GLN A 311 7.31 -5.09 9.54
C GLN A 311 7.80 -4.03 8.54
N ALA A 312 9.12 -3.85 8.40
CA ALA A 312 9.69 -2.93 7.41
C ALA A 312 9.35 -3.35 5.98
N ALA A 313 9.41 -4.65 5.67
CA ALA A 313 9.02 -5.20 4.37
C ALA A 313 7.52 -5.00 4.10
N GLN A 314 6.65 -5.22 5.09
CA GLN A 314 5.23 -4.94 4.95
C GLN A 314 4.94 -3.47 4.67
N GLN A 315 5.57 -2.54 5.41
CA GLN A 315 5.41 -1.10 5.16
C GLN A 315 5.87 -0.73 3.75
N HIS A 316 6.98 -1.32 3.30
CA HIS A 316 7.46 -1.16 1.93
C HIS A 316 6.46 -1.68 0.89
N PHE A 317 5.89 -2.86 1.08
CA PHE A 317 4.89 -3.42 0.15
C PHE A 317 3.58 -2.62 0.08
N ILE A 318 3.23 -1.86 1.11
CA ILE A 318 2.10 -0.93 1.06
C ILE A 318 2.39 0.18 0.04
N ASP A 319 3.60 0.75 0.06
CA ASP A 319 3.92 1.98 -0.67
C ASP A 319 4.50 1.77 -2.08
N VAL A 320 5.01 0.58 -2.40
CA VAL A 320 5.67 0.33 -3.69
C VAL A 320 4.73 0.52 -4.87
N GLU A 321 5.23 1.10 -5.96
CA GLU A 321 4.55 1.18 -7.25
C GLU A 321 5.46 0.63 -8.37
N ALA A 322 4.88 0.39 -9.55
CA ALA A 322 5.61 -0.08 -10.74
C ALA A 322 6.30 1.09 -11.48
N ASP A 323 7.14 1.81 -10.75
CA ASP A 323 7.72 3.11 -11.10
C ASP A 323 9.22 3.04 -11.46
N SER A 324 9.76 1.84 -11.66
CA SER A 324 11.17 1.69 -12.03
C SER A 324 11.42 2.13 -13.47
N ALA A 325 12.36 3.05 -13.64
CA ALA A 325 12.83 3.49 -14.96
C ALA A 325 13.72 2.44 -15.66
N HIS A 326 14.24 1.47 -14.91
CA HIS A 326 15.19 0.48 -15.41
C HIS A 326 14.58 -0.91 -15.45
N ASP A 327 15.04 -1.74 -16.38
CA ASP A 327 14.65 -3.15 -16.41
C ASP A 327 15.33 -3.96 -15.29
N ILE A 328 14.78 -5.15 -15.03
CA ILE A 328 15.31 -6.06 -14.01
C ILE A 328 16.78 -6.46 -14.29
N ARG A 329 17.21 -6.46 -15.55
CA ARG A 329 18.60 -6.78 -15.94
C ARG A 329 19.56 -5.73 -15.42
N HIS A 330 19.23 -4.46 -15.60
CA HIS A 330 20.01 -3.35 -15.10
C HIS A 330 20.05 -3.36 -13.57
N VAL A 331 18.90 -3.53 -12.92
CA VAL A 331 18.83 -3.64 -11.45
C VAL A 331 19.73 -4.76 -10.93
N LEU A 332 19.65 -5.94 -11.54
CA LEU A 332 20.49 -7.08 -11.16
C LEU A 332 21.97 -6.82 -11.38
N LYS A 333 22.38 -6.28 -12.53
CA LYS A 333 23.79 -5.94 -12.80
C LYS A 333 24.34 -4.96 -11.76
N THR A 334 23.53 -3.98 -11.37
CA THR A 334 23.92 -2.98 -10.37
C THR A 334 23.95 -3.57 -8.97
N LYS A 335 23.05 -4.48 -8.61
CA LYS A 335 22.85 -4.97 -7.23
C LYS A 335 23.42 -6.35 -6.94
N VAL A 336 23.95 -7.07 -7.93
CA VAL A 336 24.47 -8.44 -7.75
C VAL A 336 25.57 -8.53 -6.69
N HIS A 337 26.36 -7.47 -6.51
CA HIS A 337 27.41 -7.41 -5.49
C HIS A 337 26.86 -7.47 -4.04
N LEU A 338 25.56 -7.22 -3.84
CA LEU A 338 24.88 -7.38 -2.55
C LEU A 338 24.45 -8.83 -2.28
N LEU A 339 24.44 -9.67 -3.32
CA LEU A 339 24.01 -11.06 -3.24
C LEU A 339 25.22 -11.95 -2.91
N VAL A 340 25.06 -12.81 -1.91
CA VAL A 340 26.13 -13.74 -1.51
C VAL A 340 26.12 -14.97 -2.43
N PRO A 341 27.27 -15.42 -2.97
CA PRO A 341 27.36 -16.67 -3.73
C PRO A 341 26.76 -17.88 -2.97
N GLY A 342 26.11 -18.80 -3.69
CA GLY A 342 25.40 -19.94 -3.11
C GLY A 342 23.98 -19.64 -2.60
N SER A 343 23.59 -18.35 -2.54
CA SER A 343 22.27 -17.93 -2.09
C SER A 343 21.14 -18.31 -3.04
N PHE A 344 19.94 -18.46 -2.49
CA PHE A 344 18.71 -18.65 -3.26
C PHE A 344 18.14 -17.31 -3.68
N VAL A 345 17.89 -17.13 -4.98
CA VAL A 345 17.40 -15.85 -5.52
C VAL A 345 16.07 -16.09 -6.22
N THR A 346 14.99 -15.55 -5.66
CA THR A 346 13.67 -15.64 -6.27
C THR A 346 13.33 -14.34 -6.97
N LEU A 347 13.22 -14.40 -8.30
CA LEU A 347 12.81 -13.30 -9.16
C LEU A 347 11.29 -13.30 -9.30
N ILE A 348 10.64 -12.20 -8.99
CA ILE A 348 9.20 -11.99 -9.15
C ILE A 348 9.02 -10.96 -10.26
N SER A 349 8.73 -11.43 -11.48
CA SER A 349 8.75 -10.59 -12.69
C SER A 349 7.82 -11.13 -13.78
N PRO A 350 7.18 -10.25 -14.57
CA PRO A 350 6.41 -10.65 -15.75
C PRO A 350 7.27 -10.97 -16.98
N MET A 351 8.58 -10.64 -16.94
CA MET A 351 9.50 -10.86 -18.05
C MET A 351 9.64 -12.36 -18.36
N SER A 352 9.57 -12.73 -19.64
CA SER A 352 9.57 -14.11 -20.12
C SER A 352 10.39 -14.28 -21.40
N GLY A 353 10.70 -15.52 -21.76
CA GLY A 353 11.45 -15.86 -22.98
C GLY A 353 12.95 -15.62 -22.86
N GLU A 354 13.62 -15.42 -24.00
CA GLU A 354 15.08 -15.27 -24.10
C GLU A 354 15.70 -14.23 -23.15
N PRO A 355 15.13 -13.03 -22.96
CA PRO A 355 15.71 -12.05 -22.04
C PRO A 355 15.79 -12.55 -20.59
N MET A 356 14.81 -13.34 -20.13
CA MET A 356 14.83 -13.94 -18.79
C MET A 356 15.76 -15.14 -18.72
N LEU A 357 15.83 -15.97 -19.77
CA LEU A 357 16.80 -17.07 -19.84
C LEU A 357 18.24 -16.56 -19.68
N GLN A 358 18.59 -15.45 -20.35
CA GLN A 358 19.91 -14.83 -20.22
C GLN A 358 20.19 -14.36 -18.79
N VAL A 359 19.20 -13.76 -18.12
CA VAL A 359 19.32 -13.35 -16.71
C VAL A 359 19.56 -14.54 -15.80
N LEU A 360 18.74 -15.58 -15.92
CA LEU A 360 18.82 -16.76 -15.05
C LEU A 360 20.13 -17.52 -15.28
N ALA A 361 20.58 -17.64 -16.53
CA ALA A 361 21.87 -18.22 -16.87
C ALA A 361 23.05 -17.40 -16.30
N TRP A 362 22.98 -16.07 -16.41
CA TRP A 362 23.98 -15.18 -15.84
C TRP A 362 24.04 -15.29 -14.31
N LEU A 363 22.90 -15.37 -13.61
CA LEU A 363 22.87 -15.58 -12.15
C LEU A 363 23.52 -16.92 -11.76
N LYS A 364 23.29 -17.99 -12.53
CA LYS A 364 24.00 -19.27 -12.32
C LYS A 364 25.51 -19.13 -12.49
N GLN A 365 25.99 -18.35 -13.47
CA GLN A 365 27.42 -18.06 -13.63
C GLN A 365 28.01 -17.32 -12.41
N GLN A 366 27.21 -16.48 -11.74
CA GLN A 366 27.58 -15.83 -10.48
C GLN A 366 27.45 -16.75 -9.24
N GLN A 367 27.32 -18.07 -9.45
CA GLN A 367 27.16 -19.09 -8.39
C GLN A 367 25.91 -18.91 -7.53
N LEU A 368 24.87 -18.23 -8.04
CA LEU A 368 23.58 -18.09 -7.37
C LEU A 368 22.62 -19.20 -7.81
N ASN A 369 21.61 -19.48 -6.98
CA ASN A 369 20.56 -20.46 -7.26
C ASN A 369 19.25 -19.73 -7.61
N PRO A 370 19.00 -19.39 -8.89
CA PRO A 370 17.84 -18.61 -9.27
C PRO A 370 16.57 -19.45 -9.34
N CYS A 371 15.44 -18.84 -8.97
CA CYS A 371 14.08 -19.31 -9.11
C CYS A 371 13.24 -18.18 -9.70
N HIS A 372 12.36 -18.47 -10.66
CA HIS A 372 11.52 -17.47 -11.29
C HIS A 372 10.04 -17.70 -10.98
N LEU A 373 9.42 -16.73 -10.32
CA LEU A 373 7.97 -16.60 -10.19
C LEU A 373 7.50 -15.68 -11.30
N TRP A 374 7.07 -16.30 -12.40
CA TRP A 374 6.60 -15.60 -13.58
C TRP A 374 5.20 -15.06 -13.33
N ILE A 375 5.07 -13.74 -13.36
CA ILE A 375 3.81 -13.05 -13.12
C ILE A 375 3.09 -12.82 -14.44
N GLY A 376 1.88 -13.37 -14.55
CA GLY A 376 1.09 -13.31 -15.77
C GLY A 376 1.32 -14.52 -16.67
N ALA A 377 0.28 -14.94 -17.38
CA ALA A 377 0.36 -16.03 -18.34
C ALA A 377 -0.22 -15.59 -19.68
N ALA A 378 0.65 -15.45 -20.67
CA ALA A 378 0.20 -15.53 -22.05
C ALA A 378 -0.09 -16.99 -22.38
N ARG A 379 -1.30 -17.30 -22.88
CA ARG A 379 -1.61 -18.60 -23.50
C ARG A 379 -0.54 -18.89 -24.58
N GLY A 380 0.00 -20.11 -24.61
CA GLY A 380 1.00 -20.55 -25.60
C GLY A 380 2.47 -20.48 -25.15
N LYS A 381 2.77 -19.88 -24.00
CA LYS A 381 4.11 -19.82 -23.41
C LYS A 381 4.33 -20.92 -22.35
N GLU A 382 3.86 -22.14 -22.55
CA GLU A 382 4.18 -23.26 -21.64
C GLU A 382 5.51 -23.95 -22.02
N VAL A 383 5.93 -23.79 -23.27
CA VAL A 383 7.14 -24.41 -23.82
C VAL A 383 8.42 -23.88 -23.14
N TRP A 384 8.51 -22.58 -22.87
CA TRP A 384 9.70 -22.01 -22.23
C TRP A 384 9.83 -22.38 -20.74
N VAL A 385 8.70 -22.57 -20.02
CA VAL A 385 8.72 -23.08 -18.64
C VAL A 385 9.29 -24.50 -18.62
N LYS A 386 8.91 -25.34 -19.58
CA LYS A 386 9.49 -26.68 -19.76
C LYS A 386 10.98 -26.63 -20.07
N ASP A 387 11.42 -25.71 -20.93
CA ASP A 387 12.85 -25.51 -21.23
C ASP A 387 13.66 -25.10 -19.98
N LEU A 388 13.10 -24.23 -19.13
CA LEU A 388 13.73 -23.86 -17.87
C LEU A 388 13.86 -25.03 -16.89
N HIS A 389 12.82 -25.85 -16.77
CA HIS A 389 12.85 -27.05 -15.95
C HIS A 389 13.88 -28.05 -16.47
N ALA A 390 14.01 -28.22 -17.79
CA ALA A 390 15.05 -29.06 -18.41
C ALA A 390 16.48 -28.57 -18.09
N ARG A 391 16.67 -27.26 -17.90
CA ARG A 391 17.93 -26.63 -17.46
C ARG A 391 18.13 -26.63 -15.94
N GLY A 392 17.24 -27.29 -15.19
CA GLY A 392 17.27 -27.36 -13.73
C GLY A 392 17.09 -25.99 -13.08
N ILE A 393 16.24 -25.13 -13.64
CA ILE A 393 15.89 -23.83 -13.07
C ILE A 393 14.40 -23.84 -12.71
N PRO A 394 14.04 -23.74 -11.42
CA PRO A 394 12.65 -23.65 -11.00
C PRO A 394 11.95 -22.42 -11.59
N CYS A 395 10.82 -22.66 -12.25
CA CYS A 395 9.95 -21.62 -12.79
C CYS A 395 8.49 -21.95 -12.53
N TYR A 396 7.72 -21.00 -12.03
CA TYR A 396 6.27 -21.14 -11.81
C TYR A 396 5.53 -19.97 -12.43
N ALA A 397 4.51 -20.30 -13.22
CA ALA A 397 3.58 -19.31 -13.74
C ALA A 397 2.51 -19.03 -12.68
N VAL A 398 2.47 -17.81 -12.16
CA VAL A 398 1.46 -17.37 -11.19
C VAL A 398 0.46 -16.48 -11.93
N ARG A 399 -0.78 -16.95 -12.07
CA ARG A 399 -1.87 -16.19 -12.70
C ARG A 399 -2.77 -15.55 -11.67
N GLN A 400 -2.97 -16.25 -10.56
CA GLN A 400 -3.78 -15.82 -9.44
C GLN A 400 -3.05 -16.15 -8.14
N LEU A 401 -3.29 -15.32 -7.12
CA LEU A 401 -2.62 -15.48 -5.82
C LEU A 401 -2.97 -16.81 -5.15
N SER A 402 -4.20 -17.31 -5.34
CA SER A 402 -4.70 -18.59 -4.79
C SER A 402 -3.93 -19.82 -5.29
N GLU A 403 -3.27 -19.74 -6.44
CA GLU A 403 -2.49 -20.85 -7.01
C GLU A 403 -1.12 -21.00 -6.32
N LEU A 404 -0.61 -19.93 -5.69
CA LEU A 404 0.75 -19.87 -5.14
C LEU A 404 1.08 -21.00 -4.16
N PRO A 405 0.22 -21.35 -3.18
CA PRO A 405 0.53 -22.44 -2.24
C PRO A 405 0.63 -23.80 -2.94
N GLY A 406 -0.19 -24.05 -3.97
CA GLY A 406 -0.16 -25.30 -4.74
C GLY A 406 1.05 -25.39 -5.67
N LEU A 407 1.48 -24.26 -6.25
CA LEU A 407 2.67 -24.18 -7.08
C LEU A 407 3.96 -24.45 -6.27
N LEU A 408 4.08 -23.83 -5.09
CA LEU A 408 5.27 -23.95 -4.25
C LEU A 408 5.32 -25.24 -3.42
N GLY A 409 4.15 -25.77 -3.03
CA GLY A 409 4.03 -27.01 -2.28
C GLY A 409 4.19 -28.28 -3.13
N GLY A 410 4.36 -28.12 -4.44
CA GLY A 410 4.35 -29.22 -5.41
C GLY A 410 2.94 -29.73 -5.67
N ARG A 411 2.60 -29.97 -6.94
CA ARG A 411 1.39 -30.71 -7.30
C ARG A 411 1.45 -32.06 -6.60
N LYS A 412 0.58 -32.30 -5.61
CA LYS A 412 0.09 -33.67 -5.37
C LYS A 412 -0.59 -34.06 -6.67
N GLY A 413 0.02 -34.99 -7.39
CA GLY A 413 -0.56 -35.61 -8.59
C GLY A 413 -1.93 -36.19 -8.29
#